data_AF-A0A524H801-F1
#
_entry.id   AF-A0A524H801-F1
#
_cell.length_a   1.000
_cell.length_b   1.000
_cell.length_c   1.000
_cell.angle_alpha   90.00
_cell.angle_beta   90.00
_cell.angle_gamma   90.00
#
_symmetry.space_group_name_H-M   'P 1'
#
loop_
_entity.id
_entity.type
_entity.pdbx_description
1 polymer ?
#
loop_
_entity_poly.entity_id
_entity_poly.type
_entity_poly.pdbx_seq_one_letter_code
_entity_poly.pdbx_strand_id
1 'polypeptide(L)'
;MNSLTVKLGVALVLVAVIAVAAMALLTNQYTKNEFQSYIFTNPMFTESTSNTLAIYYLENQNSWDGVNSILSSLLAFNGDRLVMADSSGVIVGDTSGDLIGRTVSQSALSGGIYVQLYQPHTIIGQFFYISHTTGSGGMGGGMGGGGMGPGGTGTNIGNTSVVVTNA
;
A
#
# COMPACT_ATOMS: atom_id res chain seq x y z
N MET A 1 58.10 10.54 15.26
CA MET A 1 57.18 10.38 14.12
C MET A 1 56.19 11.53 14.18
N ASN A 2 56.22 12.41 13.18
CA ASN A 2 55.70 13.77 13.29
C ASN A 2 54.16 13.77 13.31
N SER A 3 53.57 14.62 14.16
CA SER A 3 52.12 14.76 14.33
C SER A 3 51.37 15.04 13.02
N LEU A 4 52.07 15.52 11.99
CA LEU A 4 51.57 15.68 10.62
C LEU A 4 51.20 14.35 9.95
N THR A 5 52.06 13.32 9.99
CA THR A 5 51.76 12.03 9.34
C THR A 5 50.68 11.25 10.08
N VAL A 6 50.62 11.41 11.41
CA VAL A 6 49.56 10.83 12.25
C VAL A 6 48.21 11.51 11.98
N LYS A 7 48.17 12.85 11.91
CA LYS A 7 46.93 13.58 11.58
C LYS A 7 46.42 13.24 10.18
N LEU A 8 47.32 13.09 9.20
CA LEU A 8 46.94 12.70 7.84
C LEU A 8 46.40 11.27 7.79
N GLY A 9 47.05 10.32 8.47
CA GLY A 9 46.61 8.93 8.53
C GLY A 9 45.25 8.77 9.21
N VAL A 10 45.04 9.48 10.32
CA VAL A 10 43.75 9.47 11.03
C VAL A 10 42.64 10.07 10.17
N ALA A 11 42.90 11.21 9.49
CA ALA A 11 41.92 11.82 8.61
C ALA A 11 41.51 10.89 7.45
N LEU A 12 42.46 10.15 6.87
CA LEU A 12 42.19 9.21 5.78
C LEU A 12 41.33 8.02 6.24
N VAL A 13 41.63 7.45 7.41
CA VAL A 13 40.81 6.37 7.99
C VAL A 13 39.41 6.87 8.32
N LEU A 14 39.29 8.08 8.86
CA LEU A 14 38.01 8.68 9.24
C LEU A 14 37.13 8.90 8.00
N VAL A 15 37.70 9.40 6.90
CA VAL A 15 36.97 9.54 5.62
C VAL A 15 36.52 8.18 5.08
N ALA A 16 37.37 7.15 5.14
CA ALA A 16 37.00 5.80 4.68
C ALA A 16 35.84 5.20 5.51
N VAL A 17 35.86 5.36 6.83
CA VAL A 17 34.78 4.90 7.72
C VAL A 17 33.48 5.64 7.43
N ILE A 18 33.53 6.96 7.24
CA ILE A 18 32.34 7.76 6.87
C ILE A 18 31.77 7.28 5.54
N ALA A 19 32.61 7.02 4.53
CA ALA A 19 32.16 6.55 3.22
C ALA A 19 31.46 5.18 3.30
N VAL A 20 32.02 4.24 4.07
CA VAL A 20 31.43 2.90 4.26
C VAL A 20 30.14 2.98 5.07
N ALA A 21 30.09 3.78 6.14
CA ALA A 21 28.87 3.97 6.91
C ALA A 21 27.76 4.63 6.07
N ALA A 22 28.11 5.61 5.25
CA ALA A 22 27.19 6.22 4.29
C ALA A 22 26.66 5.19 3.28
N MET A 23 27.54 4.36 2.70
CA MET A 23 27.11 3.28 1.79
C MET A 23 26.19 2.29 2.49
N ALA A 24 26.50 1.84 3.71
CA ALA A 24 25.67 0.90 4.45
C ALA A 24 24.27 1.47 4.74
N LEU A 25 24.18 2.76 5.08
CA LEU A 25 22.90 3.45 5.28
C LEU A 25 22.13 3.59 3.96
N LEU A 26 22.81 3.88 2.86
CA LEU A 26 22.19 3.99 1.53
C LEU A 26 21.70 2.63 1.03
N THR A 27 22.46 1.55 1.19
CA THR A 27 22.05 0.20 0.78
C THR A 27 20.79 -0.27 1.52
N ASN A 28 20.65 0.07 2.80
CA ASN A 28 19.46 -0.29 3.59
C ASN A 28 18.19 0.46 3.11
N GLN A 29 18.34 1.53 2.33
CA GLN A 29 17.23 2.33 1.79
C GLN A 29 16.69 1.82 0.45
N TYR A 30 17.52 1.16 -0.37
CA TYR A 30 17.12 0.78 -1.74
C TYR A 30 16.35 -0.54 -1.84
N THR A 31 16.38 -1.40 -0.82
CA THR A 31 15.69 -2.71 -0.89
C THR A 31 14.20 -2.68 -0.52
N LYS A 32 13.66 -1.56 -0.02
CA LYS A 32 12.28 -1.53 0.51
C LYS A 32 11.24 -0.75 -0.30
N ASN A 33 11.63 -0.01 -1.33
CA ASN A 33 10.71 0.92 -2.03
C ASN A 33 10.20 0.42 -3.40
N GLU A 34 10.69 -0.69 -3.95
CA GLU A 34 10.18 -1.24 -5.23
C GLU A 34 9.00 -2.22 -5.07
N PHE A 35 8.77 -2.77 -3.88
CA PHE A 35 7.70 -3.77 -3.68
C PHE A 35 6.31 -3.16 -3.43
N GLN A 36 6.23 -1.95 -2.89
CA GLN A 36 4.96 -1.25 -2.64
C GLN A 36 4.29 -0.79 -3.94
N SER A 37 5.09 -0.30 -4.90
CA SER A 37 4.57 0.05 -6.23
C SER A 37 4.18 -1.19 -7.04
N TYR A 38 4.84 -2.34 -6.81
CA TYR A 38 4.51 -3.55 -7.56
C TYR A 38 3.14 -4.14 -7.19
N ILE A 39 2.66 -4.03 -5.94
CA ILE A 39 1.34 -4.58 -5.58
C ILE A 39 0.19 -3.61 -5.87
N PHE A 40 0.36 -2.30 -5.65
CA PHE A 40 -0.67 -1.31 -5.97
C PHE A 40 -0.72 -0.93 -7.46
N THR A 41 0.37 -1.11 -8.21
CA THR A 41 0.41 -0.95 -9.68
C THR A 41 0.15 -2.27 -10.41
N ASN A 42 -0.12 -3.38 -9.71
CA ASN A 42 -0.53 -4.62 -10.39
C ASN A 42 -2.06 -4.68 -10.44
N PRO A 43 -2.68 -4.18 -11.53
CA PRO A 43 -4.13 -4.21 -11.70
C PRO A 43 -4.70 -5.62 -11.55
N MET A 44 -3.88 -6.66 -11.76
CA MET A 44 -4.29 -8.04 -11.61
C MET A 44 -4.67 -8.41 -10.16
N PHE A 45 -3.97 -7.88 -9.14
CA PHE A 45 -4.32 -8.16 -7.75
C PHE A 45 -5.62 -7.46 -7.35
N THR A 46 -5.75 -6.18 -7.72
CA THR A 46 -6.93 -5.37 -7.38
C THR A 46 -8.18 -5.90 -8.09
N GLU A 47 -8.05 -6.27 -9.37
CA GLU A 47 -9.13 -6.88 -10.15
C GLU A 47 -9.51 -8.27 -9.62
N SER A 48 -8.54 -9.14 -9.34
CA SER A 48 -8.79 -10.47 -8.77
C SER A 48 -9.48 -10.40 -7.40
N THR A 49 -9.02 -9.49 -6.53
CA THR A 49 -9.63 -9.26 -5.21
C THR A 49 -11.05 -8.72 -5.34
N SER A 50 -11.26 -7.71 -6.19
CA SER A 50 -12.59 -7.15 -6.47
C SER A 50 -13.54 -8.21 -7.00
N ASN A 51 -13.10 -9.04 -7.96
CA ASN A 51 -13.91 -10.12 -8.52
C ASN A 51 -14.24 -11.19 -7.48
N THR A 52 -13.28 -11.60 -6.65
CA THR A 52 -13.50 -12.58 -5.59
C THR A 52 -14.52 -12.07 -4.56
N LEU A 53 -14.43 -10.80 -4.17
CA LEU A 53 -15.41 -10.16 -3.27
C LEU A 53 -16.79 -10.05 -3.92
N ALA A 54 -16.86 -9.74 -5.21
CA ALA A 54 -18.12 -9.69 -5.95
C ALA A 54 -18.79 -11.07 -6.04
N ILE A 55 -18.01 -12.13 -6.29
CA ILE A 55 -18.49 -13.52 -6.29
C ILE A 55 -19.01 -13.89 -4.91
N TYR A 56 -18.25 -13.62 -3.85
CA TYR A 56 -18.67 -13.88 -2.48
C TYR A 56 -20.02 -13.23 -2.16
N TYR A 57 -20.18 -11.95 -2.51
CA TYR A 57 -21.42 -11.22 -2.27
C TYR A 57 -22.62 -11.89 -2.96
N LEU A 58 -22.46 -12.34 -4.20
CA LEU A 58 -23.52 -13.05 -4.94
C LEU A 58 -23.81 -14.43 -4.34
N GLU A 59 -22.79 -15.21 -3.99
CA GLU A 59 -22.93 -16.53 -3.38
C GLU A 59 -23.60 -16.44 -2.00
N ASN A 60 -23.33 -15.36 -1.27
CA ASN A 60 -23.88 -15.10 0.06
C ASN A 60 -25.18 -14.28 0.01
N GLN A 61 -26.04 -14.53 -0.98
CA GLN A 61 -27.39 -13.95 -1.08
C GLN A 61 -27.43 -12.41 -1.12
N ASN A 62 -26.43 -11.78 -1.76
CA ASN A 62 -26.27 -10.33 -1.81
C ASN A 62 -26.01 -9.70 -0.42
N SER A 63 -25.22 -10.38 0.41
CA SER A 63 -24.84 -9.92 1.75
C SER A 63 -23.33 -9.99 1.98
N TRP A 64 -22.82 -9.04 2.76
CA TRP A 64 -21.45 -9.03 3.28
C TRP A 64 -21.29 -9.83 4.58
N ASP A 65 -22.35 -10.49 5.06
CA ASP A 65 -22.29 -11.30 6.28
C ASP A 65 -21.17 -12.35 6.17
N GLY A 66 -20.29 -12.39 7.17
CA GLY A 66 -19.18 -13.36 7.21
C GLY A 66 -17.97 -13.00 6.34
N VAL A 67 -17.95 -11.88 5.63
CA VAL A 67 -16.87 -11.52 4.69
C VAL A 67 -15.46 -11.60 5.30
N ASN A 68 -15.32 -11.36 6.60
CA ASN A 68 -14.05 -11.51 7.33
C ASN A 68 -13.35 -12.86 7.15
N SER A 69 -14.10 -13.95 6.96
CA SER A 69 -13.50 -15.28 6.76
C SER A 69 -12.70 -15.36 5.46
N ILE A 70 -13.12 -14.63 4.43
CA ILE A 70 -12.42 -14.59 3.15
C ILE A 70 -11.38 -13.46 3.09
N LEU A 71 -11.58 -12.33 3.80
CA LEU A 71 -10.64 -11.21 3.76
C LEU A 71 -9.22 -11.61 4.15
N SER A 72 -9.09 -12.47 5.16
CA SER A 72 -7.79 -12.95 5.63
C SER A 72 -7.04 -13.78 4.58
N SER A 73 -7.77 -14.47 3.70
CA SER A 73 -7.20 -15.26 2.60
C SER A 73 -6.77 -14.42 1.40
N LEU A 74 -7.27 -13.18 1.32
CA LEU A 74 -6.98 -12.22 0.24
C LEU A 74 -5.80 -11.29 0.58
N LEU A 75 -5.20 -11.43 1.76
CA LEU A 75 -4.01 -10.67 2.14
C LEU A 75 -2.82 -11.11 1.29
N ALA A 76 -2.13 -10.14 0.68
CA ALA A 76 -0.92 -10.45 -0.07
C ALA A 76 0.24 -10.82 0.86
N PHE A 77 0.28 -10.24 2.07
CA PHE A 77 1.31 -10.51 3.07
C PHE A 77 0.75 -10.60 4.50
N ASN A 78 1.45 -11.37 5.33
CA ASN A 78 1.19 -11.42 6.77
C ASN A 78 1.46 -10.05 7.41
N GLY A 79 0.49 -9.54 8.15
CA GLY A 79 0.56 -8.25 8.83
C GLY A 79 -0.06 -7.09 8.05
N ASP A 80 -0.34 -7.28 6.76
CA ASP A 80 -1.17 -6.34 6.01
C ASP A 80 -2.63 -6.41 6.48
N ARG A 81 -3.37 -5.33 6.22
CA ARG A 81 -4.75 -5.20 6.65
C ARG A 81 -5.64 -4.88 5.48
N LEU A 82 -6.77 -5.57 5.41
CA LEU A 82 -7.77 -5.36 4.39
C LEU A 82 -9.09 -5.03 5.07
N VAL A 83 -9.69 -3.92 4.65
CA VAL A 83 -10.94 -3.39 5.21
C VAL A 83 -11.96 -3.33 4.08
N MET A 84 -13.15 -3.86 4.31
CA MET A 84 -14.27 -3.86 3.36
C MET A 84 -15.37 -2.96 3.89
N ALA A 85 -15.83 -2.03 3.06
CA ALA A 85 -16.99 -1.20 3.34
C ALA A 85 -18.08 -1.46 2.29
N ASP A 86 -19.33 -1.49 2.74
CA ASP A 86 -20.48 -1.67 1.87
C ASP A 86 -20.77 -0.40 1.03
N SER A 87 -21.81 -0.47 0.20
CA SER A 87 -22.24 0.65 -0.65
C SER A 87 -22.76 1.87 0.13
N SER A 88 -23.07 1.72 1.42
CA SER A 88 -23.44 2.83 2.32
C SER A 88 -22.23 3.46 3.01
N GLY A 89 -21.03 2.91 2.81
CA GLY A 89 -19.79 3.36 3.43
C GLY A 89 -19.58 2.83 4.86
N VAL A 90 -20.36 1.85 5.29
CA VAL A 90 -20.18 1.18 6.58
C VAL A 90 -19.18 0.04 6.43
N ILE A 91 -18.21 -0.03 7.34
CA ILE A 91 -17.21 -1.09 7.37
C ILE A 91 -17.89 -2.39 7.82
N VAL A 92 -17.98 -3.34 6.91
CA VAL A 92 -18.60 -4.66 7.11
C VAL A 92 -17.56 -5.75 7.31
N GLY A 93 -16.30 -5.49 6.96
CA GLY A 93 -15.20 -6.40 7.22
C GLY A 93 -13.89 -5.69 7.47
N ASP A 94 -13.05 -6.28 8.32
CA ASP A 94 -11.76 -5.77 8.72
C ASP A 94 -10.91 -6.92 9.26
N THR A 95 -9.76 -7.18 8.66
CA THR A 95 -8.88 -8.28 9.08
C THR A 95 -8.32 -8.11 10.49
N SER A 96 -8.30 -6.88 11.06
CA SER A 96 -7.98 -6.69 12.49
C SER A 96 -9.21 -6.62 13.39
N GLY A 97 -10.40 -6.46 12.81
CA GLY A 97 -11.68 -6.41 13.52
C GLY A 97 -12.01 -5.09 14.25
N ASP A 98 -11.12 -4.10 14.24
CA ASP A 98 -11.27 -2.89 15.06
C ASP A 98 -12.30 -1.88 14.51
N LEU A 99 -12.57 -1.94 13.21
CA LEU A 99 -13.34 -0.92 12.49
C LEU A 99 -14.72 -1.37 12.04
N ILE A 100 -15.11 -2.63 12.28
CA ILE A 100 -16.42 -3.16 11.88
C ILE A 100 -17.54 -2.31 12.51
N GLY A 101 -18.52 -1.94 11.68
CA GLY A 101 -19.66 -1.10 12.05
C GLY A 101 -19.39 0.40 12.00
N ARG A 102 -18.15 0.85 11.74
CA ARG A 102 -17.84 2.28 11.61
C ARG A 102 -18.05 2.78 10.19
N THR A 103 -18.33 4.07 10.01
CA THR A 103 -18.49 4.69 8.70
C THR A 103 -17.18 5.29 8.21
N VAL A 104 -16.81 5.00 6.96
CA VAL A 104 -15.64 5.58 6.30
C VAL A 104 -15.94 7.04 5.95
N SER A 105 -15.05 7.98 6.29
CA SER A 105 -15.25 9.39 5.90
C SER A 105 -15.23 9.52 4.37
N GLN A 106 -16.03 10.45 3.81
CA GLN A 106 -16.11 10.67 2.36
C GLN A 106 -14.75 10.90 1.69
N SER A 107 -13.81 11.50 2.44
CA SER A 107 -12.42 11.75 2.03
C SER A 107 -11.55 10.49 1.99
N ALA A 108 -11.89 9.45 2.75
CA ALA A 108 -11.23 8.15 2.70
C ALA A 108 -11.82 7.26 1.59
N LEU A 109 -13.11 7.43 1.22
CA LEU A 109 -13.74 6.73 0.09
C LEU A 109 -12.99 6.93 -1.24
N SER A 110 -12.30 8.06 -1.42
CA SER A 110 -11.57 8.39 -2.66
C SER A 110 -10.29 7.57 -2.87
N GLY A 111 -9.80 6.88 -1.84
CA GLY A 111 -8.61 6.01 -1.89
C GLY A 111 -8.93 4.51 -1.91
N GLY A 112 -10.20 4.14 -1.87
CA GLY A 112 -10.65 2.74 -1.91
C GLY A 112 -10.73 2.19 -3.33
N ILE A 113 -10.68 0.88 -3.47
CA ILE A 113 -10.92 0.19 -4.74
C ILE A 113 -12.37 -0.29 -4.75
N TYR A 114 -13.13 0.09 -5.77
CA TYR A 114 -14.52 -0.30 -5.89
C TYR A 114 -14.67 -1.80 -6.15
N VAL A 115 -15.64 -2.39 -5.45
CA VAL A 115 -16.16 -3.72 -5.74
C VAL A 115 -17.42 -3.55 -6.56
N GLN A 116 -17.41 -4.09 -7.76
CA GLN A 116 -18.48 -3.92 -8.73
C GLN A 116 -18.90 -5.26 -9.29
N LEU A 117 -20.22 -5.45 -9.41
CA LEU A 117 -20.77 -6.56 -10.17
C LEU A 117 -20.48 -6.34 -11.66
N TYR A 118 -20.14 -7.40 -12.39
CA TYR A 118 -19.91 -7.29 -13.83
C TYR A 118 -21.22 -7.02 -14.58
N GLN A 119 -22.31 -7.68 -14.16
CA GLN A 119 -23.65 -7.51 -14.71
C GLN A 119 -24.73 -7.70 -13.61
N PRO A 120 -25.57 -6.69 -13.32
CA PRO A 120 -25.45 -5.30 -13.79
C PRO A 120 -24.18 -4.63 -13.26
N HIS A 121 -23.66 -3.63 -13.97
CA HIS A 121 -22.50 -2.86 -13.50
C HIS A 121 -22.90 -1.99 -12.31
N THR A 122 -22.75 -2.52 -11.11
CA THR A 122 -23.23 -1.90 -9.88
C THR A 122 -22.14 -1.97 -8.82
N ILE A 123 -21.79 -0.82 -8.26
CA ILE A 123 -20.88 -0.72 -7.12
C ILE A 123 -21.63 -1.24 -5.88
N ILE A 124 -21.13 -2.34 -5.32
CA ILE A 124 -21.72 -3.02 -4.15
C ILE A 124 -20.90 -2.78 -2.87
N GLY A 125 -19.75 -2.12 -3.02
CA GLY A 125 -18.90 -1.71 -1.91
C GLY A 125 -17.53 -1.26 -2.40
N GLN A 126 -16.60 -1.20 -1.47
CA GLN A 126 -15.23 -0.78 -1.70
C GLN A 126 -14.33 -1.47 -0.67
N PHE A 127 -13.09 -1.74 -1.05
CA PHE A 127 -12.09 -2.23 -0.10
C PHE A 127 -10.87 -1.31 -0.03
N PHE A 128 -10.21 -1.37 1.11
CA PHE A 128 -8.99 -0.64 1.43
C PHE A 128 -7.91 -1.63 1.79
N TYR A 129 -6.76 -1.49 1.15
CA TYR A 129 -5.57 -2.26 1.48
C TYR A 129 -4.60 -1.35 2.23
N ILE A 130 -4.25 -1.72 3.46
CA ILE A 130 -3.32 -0.99 4.31
C ILE A 130 -2.10 -1.88 4.49
N SER A 131 -1.01 -1.53 3.81
CA SER A 131 0.23 -2.29 3.94
C SER A 131 1.02 -1.86 5.17
N HIS A 132 1.47 -2.82 5.95
CA HIS A 132 2.24 -2.58 7.18
C HIS A 132 3.72 -2.40 6.83
N THR A 133 4.07 -1.27 6.18
CA THR A 133 5.47 -0.95 5.93
C THR A 133 6.12 -0.37 7.18
N THR A 134 6.83 -1.20 7.93
CA THR A 134 7.81 -0.71 8.91
C THR A 134 9.00 -0.07 8.17
N GLY A 135 8.85 1.21 7.82
CA GLY A 135 9.89 2.25 7.64
C GLY A 135 10.89 2.14 6.48
N SER A 136 10.93 3.18 5.62
CA SER A 136 12.12 3.95 5.16
C SER A 136 11.97 4.47 3.71
N GLY A 137 11.69 5.77 3.53
CA GLY A 137 11.31 6.37 2.23
C GLY A 137 12.43 6.91 1.32
N GLY A 138 12.02 7.34 0.11
CA GLY A 138 12.37 8.63 -0.51
C GLY A 138 13.53 8.75 -1.53
N MET A 139 13.15 8.93 -2.81
CA MET A 139 13.76 9.76 -3.90
C MET A 139 14.98 9.28 -4.74
N GLY A 140 14.74 8.97 -6.03
CA GLY A 140 15.34 9.70 -7.18
C GLY A 140 16.36 9.02 -8.13
N GLY A 141 15.99 8.79 -9.40
CA GLY A 141 16.79 9.25 -10.56
C GLY A 141 17.22 8.28 -11.70
N GLY A 142 16.47 8.29 -12.83
CA GLY A 142 16.95 8.20 -14.25
C GLY A 142 17.41 6.83 -14.79
N MET A 143 17.27 6.44 -16.07
CA MET A 143 16.81 7.02 -17.35
C MET A 143 16.53 5.84 -18.31
N GLY A 144 15.54 5.92 -19.21
CA GLY A 144 15.53 5.07 -20.41
C GLY A 144 14.20 4.93 -21.15
N GLY A 145 14.05 5.70 -22.25
CA GLY A 145 13.45 5.15 -23.47
C GLY A 145 11.96 5.37 -23.73
N GLY A 146 11.64 6.54 -24.27
CA GLY A 146 10.64 6.80 -25.33
C GLY A 146 9.41 5.91 -25.47
N GLY A 147 8.26 6.47 -25.11
CA GLY A 147 6.94 6.01 -25.56
C GLY A 147 5.88 7.06 -25.24
N MET A 148 5.58 7.94 -26.20
CA MET A 148 4.46 8.88 -26.11
C MET A 148 3.14 8.11 -26.20
N GLY A 149 2.42 8.01 -25.07
CA GLY A 149 1.02 7.59 -25.00
C GLY A 149 0.18 8.67 -24.33
N PRO A 150 -1.12 8.85 -24.69
CA PRO A 150 -1.91 9.99 -24.23
C PRO A 150 -2.21 9.92 -22.73
N GLY A 151 -2.11 11.08 -22.07
CA GLY A 151 -2.11 11.26 -20.62
C GLY A 151 -3.24 10.59 -19.86
N GLY A 152 -2.86 9.70 -18.94
CA GLY A 152 -3.65 9.34 -17.76
C GLY A 152 -3.25 10.24 -16.59
N THR A 153 -4.23 10.94 -16.01
CA THR A 153 -4.09 11.72 -14.78
C THR A 153 -3.66 10.80 -13.63
N GLY A 154 -2.39 10.86 -13.25
CA GLY A 154 -1.87 10.14 -12.08
C GLY A 154 -2.41 10.77 -10.79
N THR A 155 -3.33 10.08 -10.13
CA THR A 155 -3.72 10.36 -8.75
C THR A 155 -2.63 9.85 -7.82
N ASN A 156 -2.03 10.78 -7.09
CA ASN A 156 -0.98 10.55 -6.11
C ASN A 156 -1.60 9.93 -4.85
N ILE A 157 -1.66 8.60 -4.76
CA ILE A 157 -2.20 7.90 -3.58
C ILE A 157 -1.05 7.66 -2.60
N GLY A 158 -0.65 8.75 -1.93
CA GLY A 158 0.23 8.68 -0.77
C GLY A 158 -0.58 8.34 0.48
N ASN A 159 -0.18 7.28 1.18
CA ASN A 159 -0.57 6.94 2.55
C ASN A 159 -2.09 6.98 2.83
N THR A 160 -2.83 5.96 2.41
CA THR A 160 -4.25 5.76 2.76
C THR A 160 -4.40 5.33 4.22
N SER A 161 -4.21 6.28 5.14
CA SER A 161 -4.81 6.15 6.47
C SER A 161 -6.33 6.18 6.28
N VAL A 162 -7.01 5.07 6.55
CA VAL A 162 -8.48 5.05 6.57
C VAL A 162 -8.92 5.99 7.70
N VAL A 163 -9.31 7.22 7.33
CA VAL A 163 -9.84 8.20 8.27
C VAL A 163 -11.26 7.77 8.61
N VAL A 164 -11.43 7.24 9.81
CA VAL A 164 -12.73 6.84 10.33
C VAL A 164 -13.27 7.98 11.17
N THR A 165 -14.45 8.47 10.82
CA THR A 165 -15.18 9.46 11.62
C THR A 165 -16.03 8.73 12.66
N ASN A 166 -15.89 9.13 13.93
CA ASN A 166 -16.85 8.73 14.96
C ASN A 166 -18.13 9.56 14.74
N ALA A 167 -19.26 8.88 14.60
CA ALA A 167 -20.58 9.49 14.66
C ALA A 167 -20.86 10.03 16.07
#